data_AF-A0A315EC27-F1
#
_entry.id   AF-A0A315EC27-F1
#
_cell.length_a   1.000
_cell.length_b   1.000
_cell.length_c   1.000
_cell.angle_alpha   90.00
_cell.angle_beta   90.00
_cell.angle_gamma   90.00
#
_symmetry.space_group_name_H-M   'P 1'
#
loop_
_entity.id
_entity.type
_entity.pdbx_description
1 polymer ?
#
loop_
_entity_poly.entity_id
_entity_poly.type
_entity_poly.pdbx_seq_one_letter_code
_entity_poly.pdbx_strand_id
1 'polypeptide(L)'
;MATFYLRTRTGLACEGRALKHMSYVSGIGAYSDKSEVKHIVDKHIPSFAADALDFFDLSDKLERQNGRSYRSLVIAIPREAPNALAWAQSLVDDLLKDRHAYRLVIHDKGDGNPHAHVVFSERGLKEGKTPKDFFSRQNAKDRSISTKPWLKQAKAVYLMHVRTVAPDYVPPNSGEIKIGPKLKGAKPSYTDQREAMSERVDTVRKGERIAVKLDEKIDALKAEIEQERRGHKVATPSPSSRSTAQPQQRGKTLPCVRSVSVSSNVPQTQEQLQRQTLRHLEMAVQYGEEASRIAMEADQMLHDANMRLKAAMKAPFTPSSQVLRRNVKTSSTNTPRVPKRHMV
;
A
#
# COMPACT_ATOMS: atom_id res chain seq x y z
N MET A 1 -17.18 -2.96 -7.20
CA MET A 1 -16.19 -2.01 -6.70
C MET A 1 -15.14 -2.80 -5.96
N ALA A 2 -13.92 -2.76 -6.47
CA ALA A 2 -12.77 -3.39 -5.85
C ALA A 2 -12.66 -2.95 -4.38
N THR A 3 -12.32 -3.89 -3.52
CA THR A 3 -12.05 -3.64 -2.11
C THR A 3 -10.62 -4.02 -1.81
N PHE A 4 -10.00 -3.31 -0.87
CA PHE A 4 -8.62 -3.54 -0.47
C PHE A 4 -8.58 -3.96 0.98
N TYR A 5 -8.56 -5.27 1.19
CA TYR A 5 -8.50 -5.85 2.52
C TYR A 5 -7.50 -7.01 2.52
N LEU A 6 -6.43 -6.85 3.30
CA LEU A 6 -5.47 -7.90 3.57
C LEU A 6 -5.23 -7.95 5.07
N ARG A 7 -5.55 -9.09 5.68
CA ARG A 7 -5.31 -9.37 7.09
C ARG A 7 -4.43 -10.58 7.24
N THR A 8 -3.46 -10.52 8.15
CA THR A 8 -2.66 -11.68 8.55
C THR A 8 -3.02 -12.13 9.97
N ARG A 9 -2.98 -13.45 10.20
CA ARG A 9 -3.07 -14.09 11.51
C ARG A 9 -2.02 -15.20 11.59
N THR A 10 -1.64 -15.58 12.81
CA THR A 10 -0.75 -16.72 13.05
C THR A 10 -1.39 -17.66 14.06
N GLY A 11 -1.26 -18.95 13.84
CA GLY A 11 -1.65 -19.98 14.82
C GLY A 11 -0.45 -20.58 15.51
N LEU A 12 -0.59 -20.85 16.80
CA LEU A 12 0.40 -21.61 17.56
C LEU A 12 0.14 -23.11 17.41
N ALA A 13 1.21 -23.89 17.44
CA ALA A 13 1.21 -25.34 17.53
C ALA A 13 0.80 -25.73 18.96
N CYS A 14 -0.51 -25.87 19.14
CA CYS A 14 -1.12 -26.43 20.34
C CYS A 14 -2.50 -27.01 20.00
N GLU A 15 -2.81 -28.19 20.56
CA GLU A 15 -4.17 -28.76 20.61
C GLU A 15 -4.89 -28.88 19.25
N GLY A 16 -4.16 -29.15 18.17
CA GLY A 16 -4.73 -29.32 16.82
C GLY A 16 -5.34 -28.04 16.24
N ARG A 17 -4.87 -26.85 16.66
CA ARG A 17 -5.42 -25.56 16.22
C ARG A 17 -5.23 -25.27 14.74
N ALA A 18 -4.12 -25.71 14.12
CA ALA A 18 -3.93 -25.59 12.68
C ALA A 18 -4.88 -26.50 11.94
N LEU A 19 -5.01 -27.76 12.34
CA LEU A 19 -5.99 -28.68 11.73
C LEU A 19 -7.41 -28.13 11.84
N LYS A 20 -7.83 -27.69 13.03
CA LYS A 20 -9.16 -27.06 13.24
C LYS A 20 -9.36 -25.84 12.35
N HIS A 21 -8.37 -24.96 12.25
CA HIS A 21 -8.47 -23.79 11.38
C HIS A 21 -8.54 -24.19 9.90
N MET A 22 -7.76 -25.19 9.48
CA MET A 22 -7.73 -25.68 8.11
C MET A 22 -9.06 -26.32 7.70
N SER A 23 -9.63 -27.16 8.56
CA SER A 23 -10.96 -27.75 8.34
C SER A 23 -12.05 -26.67 8.29
N TYR A 24 -11.93 -25.63 9.14
CA TYR A 24 -12.88 -24.51 9.15
C TYR A 24 -12.84 -23.66 7.88
N VAL A 25 -11.64 -23.33 7.38
CA VAL A 25 -11.52 -22.56 6.12
C VAL A 25 -11.93 -23.41 4.93
N SER A 26 -11.61 -24.71 4.93
CA SER A 26 -11.93 -25.61 3.82
C SER A 26 -13.39 -26.08 3.82
N GLY A 27 -14.16 -25.88 4.90
CA GLY A 27 -15.51 -26.42 5.02
C GLY A 27 -15.54 -27.96 5.06
N ILE A 28 -14.58 -28.58 5.76
CA ILE A 28 -14.43 -30.04 5.80
C ILE A 28 -14.81 -30.57 7.19
N GLY A 29 -15.37 -31.77 7.23
CA GLY A 29 -15.76 -32.47 8.46
C GLY A 29 -16.95 -31.77 9.13
N ALA A 30 -16.75 -31.28 10.36
CA ALA A 30 -17.77 -30.59 11.15
C ALA A 30 -18.27 -29.27 10.52
N TYR A 31 -17.63 -28.79 9.46
CA TYR A 31 -17.98 -27.55 8.74
C TYR A 31 -18.44 -27.78 7.30
N SER A 32 -18.87 -29.00 6.98
CA SER A 32 -19.33 -29.42 5.64
C SER A 32 -20.63 -28.74 5.19
N ASP A 33 -21.33 -28.09 6.12
CA ASP A 33 -22.51 -27.27 5.88
C ASP A 33 -22.19 -25.92 5.22
N LYS A 34 -20.92 -25.54 5.12
CA LYS A 34 -20.48 -24.29 4.49
C LYS A 34 -20.65 -24.29 2.97
N SER A 35 -21.71 -23.65 2.50
CA SER A 35 -21.96 -23.40 1.06
C SER A 35 -21.09 -22.29 0.43
N GLU A 36 -20.35 -21.55 1.27
CA GLU A 36 -19.50 -20.43 0.86
C GLU A 36 -18.21 -20.87 0.17
N VAL A 37 -17.75 -22.11 0.35
CA VAL A 37 -16.49 -22.60 -0.22
C VAL A 37 -16.68 -22.91 -1.71
N LYS A 38 -15.95 -22.21 -2.57
CA LYS A 38 -16.03 -22.38 -4.04
C LYS A 38 -14.87 -23.18 -4.62
N HIS A 39 -13.67 -22.93 -4.13
CA HIS A 39 -12.45 -23.57 -4.61
C HIS A 39 -11.49 -23.83 -3.47
N ILE A 40 -10.77 -24.95 -3.55
CA ILE A 40 -9.68 -25.33 -2.65
C ILE A 40 -8.50 -25.72 -3.54
N VAL A 41 -7.33 -25.16 -3.28
CA VAL A 41 -6.08 -25.50 -3.99
C VAL A 41 -4.94 -25.65 -3.02
N ASP A 42 -4.23 -26.76 -3.14
CA ASP A 42 -2.99 -27.04 -2.40
C ASP A 42 -1.79 -26.86 -3.31
N LYS A 43 -0.75 -26.20 -2.81
CA LYS A 43 0.55 -26.10 -3.50
C LYS A 43 1.69 -26.35 -2.53
N HIS A 44 2.76 -26.92 -3.08
CA HIS A 44 4.02 -27.18 -2.38
C HIS A 44 3.86 -28.01 -1.10
N ILE A 45 2.85 -28.90 -1.06
CA ILE A 45 2.69 -29.86 0.02
C ILE A 45 3.82 -30.89 -0.11
N PRO A 46 4.63 -31.12 0.94
CA PRO A 46 5.66 -32.16 0.93
C PRO A 46 5.06 -33.55 0.67
N SER A 47 5.78 -34.41 -0.04
CA SER A 47 5.41 -35.78 -0.39
C SER A 47 5.12 -36.68 0.81
N PHE A 48 5.58 -36.32 2.01
CA PHE A 48 5.26 -37.06 3.23
C PHE A 48 3.83 -36.80 3.74
N ALA A 49 3.14 -35.78 3.22
CA ALA A 49 1.77 -35.46 3.59
C ALA A 49 0.84 -35.67 2.39
N ALA A 50 -0.34 -36.25 2.63
CA ALA A 50 -1.29 -36.55 1.55
C ALA A 50 -1.92 -35.27 0.96
N ASP A 51 -2.24 -34.32 1.84
CA ASP A 51 -2.85 -33.04 1.49
C ASP A 51 -2.46 -31.96 2.52
N ALA A 52 -2.98 -30.74 2.37
CA ALA A 52 -2.70 -29.72 3.37
C ALA A 52 -3.29 -30.02 4.77
N LEU A 53 -4.42 -30.73 4.90
CA LEU A 53 -4.96 -31.06 6.24
C LEU A 53 -3.97 -31.92 7.02
N ASP A 54 -3.47 -32.97 6.38
CA ASP A 54 -2.47 -33.87 6.95
C ASP A 54 -1.17 -33.11 7.28
N PHE A 55 -0.70 -32.27 6.35
CA PHE A 55 0.49 -31.44 6.59
C PHE A 55 0.36 -30.52 7.81
N PHE A 56 -0.78 -29.83 7.98
CA PHE A 56 -0.98 -28.91 9.10
C PHE A 56 -1.31 -29.63 10.42
N ASP A 57 -1.84 -30.84 10.37
CA ASP A 57 -1.93 -31.72 11.55
C ASP A 57 -0.54 -32.17 12.01
N LEU A 58 0.33 -32.58 11.08
CA LEU A 58 1.74 -32.86 11.36
C LEU A 58 2.46 -31.63 11.90
N SER A 59 2.18 -30.44 11.35
CA SER A 59 2.74 -29.18 11.85
C SER A 59 2.37 -28.92 13.31
N ASP A 60 1.11 -29.16 13.71
CA ASP A 60 0.70 -29.01 15.12
C ASP A 60 1.41 -30.00 16.05
N LYS A 61 1.69 -31.22 15.58
CA LYS A 61 2.33 -32.29 16.36
C LYS A 61 3.85 -32.14 16.47
N LEU A 62 4.50 -31.66 15.41
CA LEU A 62 5.96 -31.71 15.25
C LEU A 62 6.64 -30.35 15.43
N GLU A 63 5.91 -29.24 15.34
CA GLU A 63 6.43 -27.96 15.78
C GLU A 63 6.73 -27.96 17.28
N ARG A 64 7.70 -27.13 17.67
CA ARG A 64 7.96 -26.92 19.10
C ARG A 64 6.69 -26.40 19.79
N GLN A 65 6.52 -26.75 21.06
CA GLN A 65 5.46 -26.16 21.88
C GLN A 65 5.50 -24.62 21.79
N ASN A 66 4.33 -24.02 21.55
CA ASN A 66 4.17 -22.57 21.30
C ASN A 66 4.96 -22.02 20.09
N GLY A 67 5.42 -22.90 19.19
CA GLY A 67 5.88 -22.51 17.85
C GLY A 67 4.70 -22.11 16.97
N ARG A 68 4.94 -21.30 15.92
CA ARG A 68 3.90 -21.01 14.93
C ARG A 68 3.67 -22.20 14.02
N SER A 69 2.47 -22.77 14.00
CA SER A 69 2.13 -23.88 13.11
C SER A 69 1.79 -23.37 11.69
N TYR A 70 1.10 -22.23 11.60
CA TYR A 70 0.74 -21.63 10.33
C TYR A 70 0.67 -20.11 10.41
N ARG A 71 0.70 -19.48 9.24
CA ARG A 71 0.24 -18.12 8.99
C ARG A 71 -0.95 -18.17 8.05
N SER A 72 -1.96 -17.36 8.33
CA SER A 72 -3.17 -17.22 7.51
C SER A 72 -3.26 -15.80 6.98
N LEU A 73 -3.55 -15.65 5.70
CA LEU A 73 -3.93 -14.40 5.05
C LEU A 73 -5.41 -14.47 4.68
N VAL A 74 -6.13 -13.39 4.95
CA VAL A 74 -7.47 -13.17 4.41
C VAL A 74 -7.37 -12.00 3.45
N ILE A 75 -7.68 -12.24 2.19
CA ILE A 75 -7.53 -11.30 1.09
C ILE A 75 -8.88 -11.10 0.41
N ALA A 76 -9.35 -9.86 0.30
CA ALA A 76 -10.55 -9.58 -0.50
C ALA A 76 -10.22 -9.65 -1.99
N ILE A 77 -11.08 -10.33 -2.74
CA ILE A 77 -10.94 -10.50 -4.19
C ILE A 77 -11.77 -9.39 -4.86
N PRO A 78 -11.21 -8.63 -5.82
CA PRO A 78 -11.99 -7.67 -6.60
C PRO A 78 -13.12 -8.36 -7.35
N ARG A 79 -14.33 -7.78 -7.33
CA ARG A 79 -15.49 -8.31 -8.08
C ARG A 79 -15.28 -8.22 -9.58
N GLU A 80 -14.42 -7.30 -9.99
CA GLU A 80 -14.01 -7.04 -11.36
C GLU A 80 -13.09 -8.15 -11.91
N ALA A 81 -12.54 -9.02 -11.05
CA ALA A 81 -11.73 -10.14 -11.50
C ALA A 81 -12.60 -11.18 -12.25
N PRO A 82 -12.28 -11.51 -13.50
CA PRO A 82 -13.10 -12.44 -14.30
C PRO A 82 -13.06 -13.87 -13.75
N ASN A 83 -11.96 -14.25 -13.12
CA ASN A 83 -11.79 -15.54 -12.46
C ASN A 83 -11.14 -15.32 -11.09
N ALA A 84 -11.94 -15.47 -10.03
CA ALA A 84 -11.50 -15.27 -8.65
C ALA A 84 -10.36 -16.20 -8.25
N LEU A 85 -10.40 -17.47 -8.68
CA LEU A 85 -9.37 -18.45 -8.36
C LEU A 85 -8.04 -18.10 -9.03
N ALA A 86 -8.06 -17.87 -10.34
CA ALA A 86 -6.85 -17.55 -11.09
C ALA A 86 -6.19 -16.25 -10.59
N TRP A 87 -7.00 -15.23 -10.31
CA TRP A 87 -6.52 -13.97 -9.76
C TRP A 87 -5.90 -14.17 -8.37
N ALA A 88 -6.58 -14.90 -7.48
CA ALA A 88 -6.07 -15.14 -6.13
C ALA A 88 -4.81 -16.00 -6.14
N GLN A 89 -4.74 -17.01 -7.01
CA GLN A 89 -3.58 -17.87 -7.19
C GLN A 89 -2.37 -17.08 -7.66
N SER A 90 -2.52 -16.23 -8.68
CA SER A 90 -1.46 -15.35 -9.19
C SER A 90 -0.90 -14.44 -8.10
N LEU A 91 -1.79 -13.82 -7.30
CA LEU A 91 -1.36 -13.02 -6.14
C LEU A 91 -0.58 -13.85 -5.12
N VAL A 92 -1.07 -15.05 -4.77
CA VAL A 92 -0.41 -15.90 -3.77
C VAL A 92 0.95 -16.40 -4.26
N ASP A 93 1.06 -16.72 -5.55
CA ASP A 93 2.32 -17.13 -6.18
C ASP A 93 3.35 -15.99 -6.12
N ASP A 94 2.96 -14.73 -6.33
CA ASP A 94 3.87 -13.59 -6.15
C ASP A 94 4.24 -13.33 -4.67
N LEU A 95 3.29 -13.54 -3.75
CA LEU A 95 3.49 -13.29 -2.32
C LEU A 95 4.39 -14.34 -1.66
N LEU A 96 4.18 -15.62 -1.98
CA LEU A 96 4.83 -16.76 -1.31
C LEU A 96 5.96 -17.34 -2.16
N LYS A 97 5.91 -17.18 -3.48
CA LYS A 97 6.81 -17.81 -4.45
C LYS A 97 6.81 -19.34 -4.27
N ASP A 98 7.82 -20.01 -4.82
CA ASP A 98 7.97 -21.46 -4.72
C ASP A 98 8.63 -21.91 -3.41
N ARG A 99 8.29 -21.24 -2.29
CA ARG A 99 8.99 -21.44 -1.01
C ARG A 99 8.14 -22.06 0.07
N HIS A 100 6.82 -21.92 0.03
CA HIS A 100 5.96 -22.27 1.17
C HIS A 100 4.86 -23.25 0.77
N ALA A 101 4.69 -24.29 1.57
CA ALA A 101 3.52 -25.15 1.55
C ALA A 101 2.28 -24.34 1.95
N TYR A 102 1.23 -24.35 1.13
CA TYR A 102 0.02 -23.59 1.39
C TYR A 102 -1.26 -24.27 0.88
N ARG A 103 -2.38 -23.92 1.51
CA ARG A 103 -3.73 -24.11 0.99
C ARG A 103 -4.39 -22.76 0.75
N LEU A 104 -4.92 -22.57 -0.45
CA LEU A 104 -5.74 -21.45 -0.89
C LEU A 104 -7.20 -21.91 -0.92
N VAL A 105 -8.08 -21.18 -0.24
CA VAL A 105 -9.53 -21.42 -0.27
C VAL A 105 -10.27 -20.16 -0.66
N ILE A 106 -11.14 -20.25 -1.66
CA ILE A 106 -12.00 -19.15 -2.10
C ILE A 106 -13.37 -19.27 -1.44
N HIS A 107 -13.76 -18.24 -0.71
CA HIS A 107 -15.10 -18.08 -0.13
C HIS A 107 -15.90 -17.06 -0.93
N ASP A 108 -17.12 -17.43 -1.31
CA ASP A 108 -18.10 -16.53 -1.91
C ASP A 108 -19.52 -16.92 -1.51
N LYS A 109 -20.24 -16.01 -0.87
CA LYS A 109 -21.64 -16.18 -0.47
C LYS A 109 -22.63 -15.67 -1.51
N GLY A 110 -22.16 -15.06 -2.59
CA GLY A 110 -22.99 -14.30 -3.52
C GLY A 110 -23.44 -12.94 -2.99
N ASP A 111 -22.93 -12.50 -1.83
CA ASP A 111 -23.16 -11.16 -1.26
C ASP A 111 -22.24 -10.08 -1.87
N GLY A 112 -21.42 -10.49 -2.85
CA GLY A 112 -20.41 -9.66 -3.49
C GLY A 112 -19.14 -9.47 -2.66
N ASN A 113 -18.88 -10.27 -1.63
CA ASN A 113 -17.63 -10.19 -0.88
C ASN A 113 -16.78 -11.46 -1.05
N PRO A 114 -16.38 -11.82 -2.29
CA PRO A 114 -15.49 -12.94 -2.50
C PRO A 114 -14.15 -12.65 -1.83
N HIS A 115 -13.64 -13.63 -1.09
CA HIS A 115 -12.37 -13.50 -0.39
C HIS A 115 -11.62 -14.83 -0.35
N ALA A 116 -10.30 -14.74 -0.32
CA ALA A 116 -9.41 -15.88 -0.21
C ALA A 116 -8.89 -16.02 1.22
N HIS A 117 -8.89 -17.26 1.72
CA HIS A 117 -8.07 -17.67 2.86
C HIS A 117 -6.83 -18.38 2.33
N VAL A 118 -5.65 -17.89 2.72
CA VAL A 118 -4.36 -18.48 2.34
C VAL A 118 -3.67 -18.92 3.62
N VAL A 119 -3.66 -20.21 3.88
CA VAL A 119 -3.02 -20.79 5.07
C VAL A 119 -1.73 -21.45 4.63
N PHE A 120 -0.59 -20.97 5.15
CA PHE A 120 0.73 -21.40 4.71
C PHE A 120 1.70 -21.62 5.88
N SER A 121 2.72 -22.44 5.64
CA SER A 121 3.84 -22.63 6.57
C SER A 121 4.88 -21.54 6.41
N GLU A 122 5.34 -20.95 7.51
CA GLU A 122 6.47 -20.00 7.48
C GLU A 122 7.81 -20.70 7.18
N ARG A 123 7.85 -22.04 7.09
CA ARG A 123 9.04 -22.80 6.72
C ARG A 123 9.21 -22.83 5.20
N GLY A 124 10.47 -22.84 4.76
CA GLY A 124 10.81 -22.96 3.35
C GLY A 124 10.66 -24.39 2.83
N LEU A 125 10.75 -24.56 1.50
CA LEU A 125 10.62 -25.79 0.72
C LEU A 125 11.73 -26.85 0.96
N LYS A 126 12.40 -26.83 2.12
CA LYS A 126 13.31 -27.91 2.50
C LYS A 126 12.48 -29.03 3.10
N GLU A 127 12.06 -29.95 2.25
CA GLU A 127 11.26 -31.12 2.59
C GLU A 127 11.87 -31.96 3.72
N GLY A 128 13.21 -32.07 3.78
CA GLY A 128 13.89 -32.98 4.69
C GLY A 128 13.72 -34.45 4.26
N LYS A 129 14.27 -35.40 5.02
CA LYS A 129 14.08 -36.83 4.73
C LYS A 129 12.82 -37.39 5.42
N THR A 130 12.42 -36.76 6.52
CA THR A 130 11.26 -37.12 7.34
C THR A 130 10.45 -35.88 7.72
N PRO A 131 9.17 -36.03 8.12
CA PRO A 131 8.37 -34.91 8.65
C PRO A 131 9.05 -34.19 9.82
N LYS A 132 9.74 -34.94 10.70
CA LYS A 132 10.45 -34.36 11.84
C LYS A 132 11.58 -33.44 11.38
N ASP A 133 12.28 -33.78 10.31
CA ASP A 133 13.33 -32.94 9.74
C ASP A 133 12.76 -31.61 9.22
N PHE A 134 11.59 -31.67 8.57
CA PHE A 134 10.88 -30.49 8.07
C PHE A 134 10.54 -29.51 9.20
N PHE A 135 10.00 -29.99 10.32
CA PHE A 135 9.62 -29.14 11.46
C PHE A 135 10.76 -28.89 12.47
N SER A 136 11.96 -29.43 12.22
CA SER A 136 13.13 -29.26 13.07
C SER A 136 13.65 -27.82 13.08
N ARG A 137 14.55 -27.49 14.02
CA ARG A 137 15.23 -26.18 14.04
C ARG A 137 16.16 -25.96 12.83
N GLN A 138 16.60 -27.03 12.18
CA GLN A 138 17.50 -26.97 11.03
C GLN A 138 16.80 -26.39 9.79
N ASN A 139 15.49 -26.67 9.64
CA ASN A 139 14.66 -26.03 8.61
C ASN A 139 14.02 -24.74 9.15
N ALA A 140 14.84 -23.71 9.37
CA ALA A 140 14.37 -22.47 9.98
C ALA A 140 13.22 -21.79 9.21
N LYS A 141 12.32 -21.14 9.95
CA LYS A 141 11.25 -20.30 9.39
C LYS A 141 11.84 -19.08 8.68
N ASP A 142 11.20 -18.66 7.60
CA ASP A 142 11.48 -17.40 6.93
C ASP A 142 11.12 -16.24 7.88
N ARG A 143 12.15 -15.62 8.46
CA ARG A 143 11.98 -14.53 9.41
C ARG A 143 11.42 -13.28 8.76
N SER A 144 11.65 -13.09 7.45
CA SER A 144 11.21 -11.88 6.72
C SER A 144 9.70 -11.72 6.74
N ILE A 145 8.95 -12.82 6.65
CA ILE A 145 7.47 -12.84 6.62
C ILE A 145 6.85 -12.27 7.89
N SER A 146 7.53 -12.39 9.03
CA SER A 146 7.02 -11.89 10.30
C SER A 146 7.22 -10.39 10.52
N THR A 147 7.86 -9.70 9.57
CA THR A 147 8.28 -8.29 9.73
C THR A 147 7.27 -7.30 9.16
N LYS A 148 7.28 -6.06 9.68
CA LYS A 148 6.47 -4.95 9.13
C LYS A 148 6.80 -4.64 7.66
N PRO A 149 8.08 -4.62 7.23
CA PRO A 149 8.44 -4.44 5.83
C PRO A 149 7.78 -5.46 4.89
N TRP A 150 7.75 -6.74 5.27
CA TRP A 150 7.09 -7.76 4.45
C TRP A 150 5.60 -7.49 4.28
N LEU A 151 4.89 -7.12 5.35
CA LEU A 151 3.46 -6.79 5.24
C LEU A 151 3.23 -5.55 4.37
N LYS A 152 4.12 -4.56 4.41
CA LYS A 152 4.07 -3.39 3.52
C LYS A 152 4.26 -3.80 2.07
N GLN A 153 5.24 -4.66 1.79
CA GLN A 153 5.49 -5.19 0.45
C GLN A 153 4.32 -6.05 -0.04
N ALA A 154 3.78 -6.93 0.80
CA ALA A 154 2.62 -7.76 0.47
C ALA A 154 1.39 -6.92 0.10
N LYS A 155 1.15 -5.81 0.82
CA LYS A 155 0.10 -4.84 0.47
C LYS A 155 0.39 -4.12 -0.86
N ALA A 156 1.65 -3.80 -1.16
CA ALA A 156 2.01 -3.19 -2.43
C ALA A 156 1.78 -4.14 -3.61
N VAL A 157 2.22 -5.40 -3.50
CA VAL A 157 1.96 -6.46 -4.49
C VAL A 157 0.45 -6.67 -4.65
N TYR A 158 -0.29 -6.80 -3.56
CA TYR A 158 -1.75 -6.90 -3.62
C TYR A 158 -2.38 -5.72 -4.35
N LEU A 159 -1.93 -4.49 -4.10
CA LEU A 159 -2.44 -3.31 -4.80
C LEU A 159 -2.15 -3.36 -6.30
N MET A 160 -0.96 -3.83 -6.70
CA MET A 160 -0.64 -4.03 -8.12
C MET A 160 -1.61 -5.02 -8.77
N HIS A 161 -1.89 -6.15 -8.11
CA HIS A 161 -2.86 -7.15 -8.58
C HIS A 161 -4.30 -6.64 -8.62
N VAL A 162 -4.71 -5.78 -7.69
CA VAL A 162 -6.03 -5.14 -7.76
C VAL A 162 -6.11 -4.23 -9.00
N ARG A 163 -5.02 -3.52 -9.30
CA ARG A 163 -4.97 -2.60 -10.45
C ARG A 163 -4.91 -3.29 -11.81
N THR A 164 -4.59 -4.57 -11.89
CA THR A 164 -4.69 -5.31 -13.17
C THR A 164 -6.14 -5.48 -13.62
N VAL A 165 -7.07 -5.56 -12.68
CA VAL A 165 -8.53 -5.72 -12.94
C VAL A 165 -9.31 -4.43 -12.71
N ALA A 166 -8.78 -3.51 -11.91
CA ALA A 166 -9.36 -2.19 -11.64
C ALA A 166 -8.26 -1.11 -11.66
N PRO A 167 -7.81 -0.65 -12.86
CA PRO A 167 -6.66 0.25 -13.01
C PRO A 167 -6.77 1.55 -12.22
N ASP A 168 -7.98 2.12 -12.16
CA ASP A 168 -8.24 3.37 -11.46
C ASP A 168 -8.45 3.19 -9.95
N TYR A 169 -8.24 1.98 -9.42
CA TYR A 169 -8.44 1.72 -8.01
C TYR A 169 -7.41 2.45 -7.14
N VAL A 170 -7.93 3.24 -6.20
CA VAL A 170 -7.17 3.90 -5.15
C VAL A 170 -7.65 3.37 -3.80
N PRO A 171 -6.78 2.73 -3.00
CA PRO A 171 -7.15 2.24 -1.69
C PRO A 171 -7.49 3.42 -0.78
N PRO A 172 -8.51 3.29 0.11
CA PRO A 172 -8.83 4.34 1.05
C PRO A 172 -7.65 4.59 1.98
N ASN A 173 -7.25 5.86 2.10
CA ASN A 173 -6.11 6.25 2.92
C ASN A 173 -6.47 6.07 4.40
N SER A 174 -5.79 5.17 5.11
CA SER A 174 -6.16 4.80 6.49
C SER A 174 -5.97 5.93 7.51
N GLY A 175 -5.16 6.95 7.16
CA GLY A 175 -4.96 8.15 7.96
C GLY A 175 -5.91 9.31 7.59
N GLU A 176 -6.73 9.14 6.57
CA GLU A 176 -7.69 10.14 6.15
C GLU A 176 -8.78 10.34 7.21
N ILE A 177 -9.20 11.58 7.37
CA ILE A 177 -10.19 11.93 8.36
C ILE A 177 -11.54 11.31 7.97
N LYS A 178 -12.14 10.58 8.89
CA LYS A 178 -13.40 9.85 8.64
C LYS A 178 -14.57 10.82 8.41
N ILE A 179 -15.20 10.76 7.24
CA ILE A 179 -16.37 11.58 6.87
C ILE A 179 -17.64 11.12 7.62
N GLY A 180 -17.80 9.83 7.87
CA GLY A 180 -19.00 9.24 8.46
C GLY A 180 -20.05 8.77 7.42
N PRO A 181 -20.94 7.82 7.80
CA PRO A 181 -21.94 7.24 6.90
C PRO A 181 -23.06 8.24 6.54
N LYS A 182 -23.75 8.04 5.40
CA LYS A 182 -25.00 8.75 5.10
C LYS A 182 -26.14 8.07 5.86
N LEU A 183 -26.78 8.79 6.79
CA LEU A 183 -27.90 8.29 7.57
C LEU A 183 -29.23 8.83 7.04
N LYS A 184 -30.25 7.98 6.93
CA LYS A 184 -31.60 8.38 6.51
C LYS A 184 -32.27 9.14 7.67
N GLY A 185 -32.77 10.35 7.42
CA GLY A 185 -33.41 11.19 8.43
C GLY A 185 -32.45 11.83 9.44
N ALA A 186 -31.18 12.04 9.06
CA ALA A 186 -30.21 12.71 9.90
C ALA A 186 -30.63 14.17 10.20
N LYS A 187 -30.20 14.69 11.37
CA LYS A 187 -30.37 16.10 11.71
C LYS A 187 -29.57 16.98 10.74
N PRO A 188 -30.02 18.21 10.41
CA PRO A 188 -29.29 19.14 9.55
C PRO A 188 -27.84 19.37 10.01
N SER A 189 -27.62 19.51 11.32
CA SER A 189 -26.26 19.69 11.86
C SER A 189 -25.31 18.53 11.54
N TYR A 190 -25.81 17.30 11.41
CA TYR A 190 -24.99 16.15 11.03
C TYR A 190 -24.70 16.15 9.53
N THR A 191 -25.68 16.49 8.70
CA THR A 191 -25.49 16.56 7.24
C THR A 191 -24.49 17.64 6.88
N ASP A 192 -24.58 18.82 7.50
CA ASP A 192 -23.69 19.95 7.26
C ASP A 192 -22.26 19.63 7.70
N GLN A 193 -22.09 19.04 8.89
CA GLN A 193 -20.77 18.59 9.38
C GLN A 193 -20.16 17.52 8.46
N ARG A 194 -20.98 16.58 7.96
CA ARG A 194 -20.52 15.55 7.02
C ARG A 194 -20.10 16.17 5.69
N GLU A 195 -20.86 17.13 5.17
CA GLU A 195 -20.54 17.82 3.91
C GLU A 195 -19.23 18.60 4.04
N ALA A 196 -19.08 19.42 5.07
CA ALA A 196 -17.83 20.13 5.35
C ALA A 196 -16.64 19.17 5.52
N MET A 197 -16.86 18.02 6.18
CA MET A 197 -15.84 16.98 6.33
C MET A 197 -15.50 16.33 4.98
N SER A 198 -16.49 16.10 4.12
CA SER A 198 -16.31 15.57 2.75
C SER A 198 -15.50 16.54 1.90
N GLU A 199 -15.83 17.83 1.91
CA GLU A 199 -15.12 18.87 1.15
C GLU A 199 -13.66 19.01 1.59
N ARG A 200 -13.41 18.99 2.91
CA ARG A 200 -12.05 19.01 3.46
C ARG A 200 -11.24 17.81 2.96
N VAL A 201 -11.84 16.63 3.02
CA VAL A 201 -11.19 15.39 2.54
C VAL A 201 -10.93 15.44 1.03
N ASP A 202 -11.89 15.87 0.23
CA ASP A 202 -11.72 15.98 -1.22
C ASP A 202 -10.65 17.00 -1.61
N THR A 203 -10.48 18.06 -0.82
CA THR A 203 -9.39 19.02 -0.98
C THR A 203 -8.02 18.38 -0.73
N VAL A 204 -7.88 17.60 0.35
CA VAL A 204 -6.65 16.84 0.65
C VAL A 204 -6.32 15.87 -0.48
N ARG A 205 -7.31 15.10 -0.96
CA ARG A 205 -7.14 14.18 -2.09
C ARG A 205 -6.68 14.87 -3.37
N LYS A 206 -7.24 16.04 -3.69
CA LYS A 206 -6.80 16.85 -4.84
C LYS A 206 -5.34 17.29 -4.66
N GLY A 207 -4.95 17.74 -3.47
CA GLY A 207 -3.58 18.09 -3.13
C GLY A 207 -2.61 16.92 -3.30
N GLU A 208 -2.94 15.73 -2.78
CA GLU A 208 -2.14 14.52 -2.93
C GLU A 208 -1.94 14.14 -4.40
N ARG A 209 -2.97 14.22 -5.24
CA ARG A 209 -2.85 13.97 -6.70
C ARG A 209 -1.90 14.95 -7.38
N ILE A 210 -1.91 16.22 -6.97
CA ILE A 210 -1.00 17.23 -7.51
C ILE A 210 0.44 16.94 -7.05
N ALA A 211 0.63 16.58 -5.78
CA ALA A 211 1.94 16.24 -5.23
C ALA A 211 2.59 15.08 -6.00
N VAL A 212 1.85 14.00 -6.30
CA VAL A 212 2.36 12.88 -7.10
C VAL A 212 2.83 13.35 -8.49
N LYS A 213 2.03 14.19 -9.17
CA LYS A 213 2.44 14.75 -10.49
C LYS A 213 3.68 15.64 -10.39
N LEU A 214 3.88 16.33 -9.26
CA LEU A 214 5.08 17.13 -9.02
C LEU A 214 6.29 16.22 -8.77
N ASP A 215 6.14 15.16 -7.99
CA ASP A 215 7.20 14.16 -7.75
C ASP A 215 7.65 13.50 -9.05
N GLU A 216 6.71 13.12 -9.93
CA GLU A 216 7.02 12.59 -11.27
C GLU A 216 7.85 13.57 -12.11
N LYS A 217 7.50 14.86 -12.07
CA LYS A 217 8.27 15.91 -12.75
C LYS A 217 9.66 16.09 -12.13
N ILE A 218 9.76 16.03 -10.79
CA ILE A 218 11.02 16.12 -10.08
C ILE A 218 11.94 14.95 -10.48
N ASP A 219 11.42 13.74 -10.54
CA ASP A 219 12.22 12.57 -10.91
C ASP A 219 12.62 12.59 -12.38
N ALA A 220 11.77 13.10 -13.28
CA ALA A 220 12.13 13.35 -14.67
C ALA A 220 13.28 14.37 -14.79
N LEU A 221 13.20 15.50 -14.08
CA LEU A 221 14.27 16.51 -14.04
C LEU A 221 15.57 15.95 -13.46
N LYS A 222 15.51 15.14 -12.39
CA LYS A 222 16.71 14.47 -11.86
C LYS A 222 17.34 13.55 -12.88
N ALA A 223 16.54 12.81 -13.66
CA ALA A 223 17.05 11.93 -14.70
C ALA A 223 17.72 12.72 -15.84
N GLU A 224 17.13 13.85 -16.23
CA GLU A 224 17.71 14.78 -17.22
C GLU A 224 19.07 15.33 -16.75
N ILE A 225 19.15 15.83 -15.51
CA ILE A 225 20.41 16.30 -14.90
C ILE A 225 21.49 15.20 -14.90
N GLU A 226 21.12 13.95 -14.60
CA GLU A 226 22.06 12.83 -14.60
C GLU A 226 22.54 12.48 -16.02
N GLN A 227 21.68 12.59 -17.04
CA GLN A 227 22.06 12.41 -18.44
C GLN A 227 23.04 13.50 -18.91
N GLU A 228 22.79 14.77 -18.57
CA GLU A 228 23.70 15.89 -18.86
C GLU A 228 25.08 15.70 -18.21
N ARG A 229 25.11 15.26 -16.95
CA ARG A 229 26.35 14.94 -16.22
C ARG A 229 27.16 13.83 -16.88
N ARG A 230 26.49 12.83 -17.48
CA ARG A 230 27.15 11.76 -18.23
C ARG A 230 27.70 12.27 -19.56
N GLY A 231 26.96 13.12 -20.26
CA GLY A 231 27.43 13.78 -21.49
C GLY A 231 28.67 14.65 -21.27
N HIS A 232 28.73 15.37 -20.14
CA HIS A 232 29.89 16.22 -19.79
C HIS A 232 31.17 15.43 -19.43
N LYS A 233 31.07 14.18 -18.96
CA LYS A 233 32.25 13.37 -18.57
C LYS A 233 33.01 12.75 -19.75
N VAL A 234 32.50 12.83 -20.98
CA VAL A 234 33.13 12.22 -22.17
C VAL A 234 34.05 13.20 -22.92
N ALA A 235 34.03 14.49 -22.58
CA ALA A 235 34.84 15.51 -23.25
C ALA A 235 36.12 15.86 -22.45
N THR A 236 37.11 14.96 -22.43
CA THR A 236 38.51 15.32 -22.10
C THR A 236 39.36 15.29 -23.37
N PRO A 237 40.12 16.35 -23.69
CA PRO A 237 40.98 16.36 -24.87
C PRO A 237 42.25 15.54 -24.61
N SER A 238 42.53 14.59 -25.51
CA SER A 238 43.76 13.80 -25.55
C SER A 238 44.97 14.71 -25.87
N PRO A 239 46.17 14.51 -25.28
CA PRO A 239 47.31 15.38 -25.55
C PRO A 239 47.85 15.14 -26.96
N SER A 240 48.17 16.23 -27.64
CA SER A 240 48.57 16.31 -29.05
C SER A 240 49.85 15.54 -29.35
N SER A 241 49.77 14.57 -30.25
CA SER A 241 50.95 13.99 -30.91
C SER A 241 51.47 14.93 -32.01
N ARG A 242 52.72 15.32 -31.83
CA ARG A 242 53.63 16.04 -32.74
C ARG A 242 53.52 15.54 -34.19
N SER A 243 53.22 16.42 -35.15
CA SER A 243 53.27 16.10 -36.58
C SER A 243 54.64 16.43 -37.18
N THR A 244 55.27 15.44 -37.81
CA THR A 244 56.40 15.59 -38.73
C THR A 244 55.94 15.48 -40.19
N ALA A 245 56.68 16.16 -41.05
CA ALA A 245 56.43 16.57 -42.44
C ALA A 245 56.06 15.49 -43.50
N GLN A 246 55.14 15.89 -44.41
CA GLN A 246 55.15 15.84 -45.90
C GLN A 246 55.30 14.49 -46.69
N PRO A 247 55.04 14.43 -48.03
CA PRO A 247 53.88 14.90 -48.82
C PRO A 247 53.49 13.97 -50.02
N GLN A 248 52.42 14.35 -50.75
CA GLN A 248 52.02 13.98 -52.14
C GLN A 248 51.49 12.56 -52.46
N GLN A 249 50.29 12.47 -53.06
CA GLN A 249 50.10 12.30 -54.51
C GLN A 249 48.62 12.20 -54.92
N ARG A 250 48.35 12.56 -56.18
CA ARG A 250 47.05 12.65 -56.88
C ARG A 250 46.52 11.28 -57.32
N GLY A 251 45.19 11.12 -57.35
CA GLY A 251 44.55 10.09 -58.17
C GLY A 251 43.04 9.84 -57.96
N LYS A 252 42.21 10.52 -58.77
CA LYS A 252 40.95 10.11 -59.44
C LYS A 252 39.91 9.22 -58.71
N THR A 253 38.65 9.69 -58.60
CA THR A 253 37.43 9.22 -59.33
C THR A 253 36.14 9.94 -58.84
N LEU A 254 35.23 10.28 -59.78
CA LEU A 254 33.81 10.67 -59.62
C LEU A 254 32.91 9.41 -59.79
N PRO A 255 31.54 9.39 -59.63
CA PRO A 255 30.56 10.43 -59.24
C PRO A 255 29.42 10.03 -58.22
N CYS A 256 28.74 11.06 -57.71
CA CYS A 256 27.31 11.25 -57.35
C CYS A 256 26.40 10.09 -56.86
N VAL A 257 25.85 10.21 -55.63
CA VAL A 257 24.43 9.93 -55.29
C VAL A 257 23.93 10.93 -54.21
N ARG A 258 22.70 11.43 -54.40
CA ARG A 258 21.91 12.32 -53.51
C ARG A 258 21.74 11.80 -52.08
N SER A 259 21.69 12.70 -51.09
CA SER A 259 20.64 12.71 -50.05
C SER A 259 20.72 13.89 -49.08
N VAL A 260 19.57 14.57 -48.95
CA VAL A 260 18.94 15.08 -47.71
C VAL A 260 19.56 16.31 -47.02
N SER A 261 18.75 17.36 -46.99
CA SER A 261 18.86 18.58 -46.18
C SER A 261 19.03 18.27 -44.69
N VAL A 262 20.15 18.73 -44.11
CA VAL A 262 20.34 18.80 -42.65
C VAL A 262 20.42 20.27 -42.24
N SER A 263 19.53 20.62 -41.32
CA SER A 263 19.40 21.92 -40.66
C SER A 263 20.74 22.45 -40.16
N SER A 264 21.07 23.67 -40.56
CA SER A 264 22.27 24.39 -40.15
C SER A 264 22.18 24.84 -38.68
N ASN A 265 22.73 24.04 -37.76
CA ASN A 265 23.09 24.56 -36.44
C ASN A 265 24.43 25.27 -36.55
N VAL A 266 24.41 26.60 -36.44
CA VAL A 266 25.61 27.43 -36.31
C VAL A 266 26.24 27.14 -34.94
N PRO A 267 27.52 26.75 -34.85
CA PRO A 267 28.17 26.53 -33.57
C PRO A 267 28.28 27.86 -32.80
N GLN A 268 27.68 27.92 -31.61
CA GLN A 268 27.80 29.07 -30.73
C GLN A 268 29.27 29.26 -30.33
N THR A 269 29.73 30.51 -30.33
CA THR A 269 31.09 30.83 -29.91
C THR A 269 31.26 30.60 -28.40
N GLN A 270 32.48 30.28 -27.96
CA GLN A 270 32.79 30.01 -26.55
C GLN A 270 32.32 31.14 -25.61
N GLU A 271 32.34 32.37 -26.09
CA GLU A 271 31.84 33.55 -25.36
C GLU A 271 30.31 33.56 -25.20
N GLN A 272 29.56 33.09 -26.22
CA GLN A 272 28.10 32.96 -26.13
C GLN A 272 27.70 31.90 -25.11
N LEU A 273 28.42 30.78 -25.07
CA LEU A 273 28.19 29.72 -24.10
C LEU A 273 28.49 30.21 -22.66
N GLN A 274 29.58 30.94 -22.46
CA GLN A 274 29.92 31.54 -21.16
C GLN A 274 28.85 32.53 -20.68
N ARG A 275 28.34 33.40 -21.57
CA ARG A 275 27.25 34.33 -21.24
C ARG A 275 25.94 33.62 -20.91
N GLN A 276 25.64 32.54 -21.62
CA GLN A 276 24.45 31.73 -21.34
C GLN A 276 24.57 31.03 -19.98
N THR A 277 25.71 30.44 -19.67
CA THR A 277 25.98 29.80 -18.37
C THR A 277 25.90 30.79 -17.21
N LEU A 278 26.44 32.00 -17.38
CA LEU A 278 26.32 33.07 -16.37
C LEU A 278 24.86 33.46 -16.10
N ARG A 279 24.03 33.61 -17.14
CA ARG A 279 22.59 33.89 -16.98
C ARG A 279 21.86 32.77 -16.25
N HIS A 280 22.18 31.51 -16.53
CA HIS A 280 21.57 30.39 -15.82
C HIS A 280 21.97 30.33 -14.35
N LEU A 281 23.22 30.67 -14.02
CA LEU A 281 23.69 30.78 -12.64
C LEU A 281 23.02 31.94 -11.90
N GLU A 282 22.88 33.11 -12.54
CA GLU A 282 22.16 34.25 -11.95
C GLU A 282 20.68 33.93 -11.68
N MET A 283 19.99 33.28 -12.63
CA MET A 283 18.63 32.81 -12.40
C MET A 283 18.56 31.79 -11.25
N ALA A 284 19.50 30.84 -11.18
CA ALA A 284 19.52 29.83 -10.11
C ALA A 284 19.71 30.46 -8.72
N VAL A 285 20.52 31.52 -8.62
CA VAL A 285 20.69 32.30 -7.39
C VAL A 285 19.38 33.02 -7.03
N GLN A 286 18.73 33.68 -7.99
CA GLN A 286 17.45 34.35 -7.77
C GLN A 286 16.34 33.38 -7.31
N TYR A 287 16.25 32.20 -7.94
CA TYR A 287 15.29 31.17 -7.51
C TYR A 287 15.61 30.61 -6.13
N GLY A 288 16.89 30.50 -5.77
CA GLY A 288 17.31 30.10 -4.42
C GLY A 288 16.95 31.13 -3.36
N GLU A 289 17.15 32.41 -3.64
CA GLU A 289 16.76 33.53 -2.77
C GLU A 289 15.23 33.60 -2.60
N GLU A 290 14.48 33.45 -3.70
CA GLU A 290 13.01 33.41 -3.67
C GLU A 290 12.50 32.22 -2.86
N ALA A 291 13.10 31.03 -3.02
CA ALA A 291 12.75 29.84 -2.24
C ALA A 291 13.05 30.02 -0.74
N SER A 292 14.17 30.66 -0.41
CA SER A 292 14.51 30.98 0.98
C SER A 292 13.53 32.00 1.59
N ARG A 293 13.07 32.98 0.82
CA ARG A 293 12.04 33.95 1.26
C ARG A 293 10.71 33.26 1.55
N ILE A 294 10.27 32.37 0.67
CA ILE A 294 9.03 31.59 0.84
C ILE A 294 9.11 30.69 2.09
N ALA A 295 10.27 30.07 2.33
CA ALA A 295 10.46 29.25 3.53
C ALA A 295 10.38 30.09 4.82
N MET A 296 10.99 31.27 4.85
CA MET A 296 10.91 32.19 6.00
C MET A 296 9.48 32.69 6.24
N GLU A 297 8.73 32.97 5.17
CA GLU A 297 7.32 33.39 5.27
C GLU A 297 6.44 32.25 5.83
N ALA A 298 6.66 31.01 5.38
CA ALA A 298 5.95 29.84 5.89
C ALA A 298 6.24 29.59 7.39
N ASP A 299 7.49 29.75 7.83
CA ASP A 299 7.86 29.62 9.24
C ASP A 299 7.22 30.73 10.09
N GLN A 300 7.16 31.97 9.58
CA GLN A 300 6.47 33.07 10.26
C GLN A 300 4.97 32.81 10.39
N MET A 301 4.31 32.31 9.33
CA MET A 301 2.90 31.93 9.37
C MET A 301 2.63 30.82 10.38
N LEU A 302 3.53 29.83 10.47
CA LEU A 302 3.43 28.75 11.46
C LEU A 302 3.60 29.28 12.89
N HIS A 303 4.53 30.21 13.10
CA HIS A 303 4.74 30.87 14.37
C HIS A 303 3.49 31.64 14.82
N ASP A 304 2.91 32.45 13.94
CA ASP A 304 1.70 33.24 14.22
C ASP A 304 0.48 32.34 14.50
N ALA A 305 0.32 31.25 13.76
CA ALA A 305 -0.73 30.25 14.00
C ALA A 305 -0.61 29.61 15.39
N ASN A 306 0.61 29.25 15.80
CA ASN A 306 0.88 28.71 17.12
C ASN A 306 0.63 29.72 18.24
N MET A 307 0.93 31.00 18.01
CA MET A 307 0.63 32.08 18.96
C MET A 307 -0.88 32.31 19.11
N ARG A 308 -1.64 32.26 18.01
CA ARG A 308 -3.12 32.33 18.04
C ARG A 308 -3.73 31.14 18.79
N LEU A 309 -3.21 29.94 18.57
CA LEU A 309 -3.65 28.74 19.30
C LEU A 309 -3.41 28.87 20.80
N LYS A 310 -2.21 29.31 21.22
CA LYS A 310 -1.88 29.55 22.62
C LYS A 310 -2.75 30.64 23.26
N ALA A 311 -3.07 31.70 22.53
CA ALA A 311 -3.98 32.76 23.00
C ALA A 311 -5.41 32.25 23.18
N ALA A 312 -5.92 31.44 22.24
CA ALA A 312 -7.23 30.81 22.34
C ALA A 312 -7.34 29.84 23.53
N MET A 313 -6.24 29.14 23.85
CA MET A 313 -6.17 28.25 25.03
C MET A 313 -6.08 29.00 26.36
N LYS A 314 -5.65 30.28 26.36
CA LYS A 314 -5.57 31.13 27.56
C LYS A 314 -6.82 32.00 27.80
N ALA A 315 -7.75 32.05 26.84
CA ALA A 315 -8.98 32.82 27.00
C ALA A 315 -9.88 32.17 28.08
N PRO A 316 -10.32 32.92 29.11
CA PRO A 316 -11.20 32.37 30.14
C PRO A 316 -12.54 31.97 29.52
N PHE A 317 -12.97 30.74 29.80
CA PHE A 317 -14.24 30.19 29.38
C PHE A 317 -15.37 31.00 30.05
N THR A 318 -16.07 31.83 29.30
CA THR A 318 -17.32 32.46 29.76
C THR A 318 -18.49 31.54 29.42
N PRO A 319 -19.11 30.86 30.40
CA PRO A 319 -20.32 30.10 30.12
C PRO A 319 -21.46 31.09 29.88
N SER A 320 -21.93 31.17 28.64
CA SER A 320 -23.15 31.90 28.29
C SER A 320 -24.34 31.19 28.94
N SER A 321 -24.87 31.77 30.01
CA SER A 321 -26.08 31.34 30.69
C SER A 321 -27.31 31.88 29.94
N GLN A 322 -27.90 31.07 29.07
CA GLN A 322 -29.31 31.24 28.69
C GLN A 322 -29.90 29.88 28.29
N VAL A 323 -30.26 29.08 29.29
CA VAL A 323 -31.18 27.95 29.13
C VAL A 323 -32.53 28.39 29.68
N LEU A 324 -33.47 28.70 28.77
CA LEU A 324 -34.89 28.82 29.08
C LEU A 324 -35.38 27.49 29.67
N ARG A 325 -35.76 27.49 30.95
CA ARG A 325 -36.54 26.41 31.56
C ARG A 325 -37.98 26.47 31.05
N ARG A 326 -38.38 25.51 30.22
CA ARG A 326 -39.81 25.19 30.01
C ARG A 326 -40.25 24.17 31.07
N ASN A 327 -41.24 24.57 31.87
CA ASN A 327 -41.97 23.71 32.80
C ASN A 327 -42.74 22.63 32.02
N VAL A 328 -42.56 21.36 32.38
CA VAL A 328 -43.51 20.29 32.06
C VAL A 328 -44.00 19.71 33.37
N LYS A 329 -45.27 19.98 33.69
CA LYS A 329 -46.03 19.28 34.73
C LYS A 329 -46.36 17.88 34.20
N THR A 330 -45.89 16.83 34.87
CA THR A 330 -46.41 15.47 34.70
C THR A 330 -47.36 15.16 35.85
N SER A 331 -48.62 14.89 35.51
CA SER A 331 -49.65 14.41 36.42
C SER A 331 -49.45 12.91 36.72
N SER A 332 -49.32 12.61 38.00
CA SER A 332 -49.33 11.28 38.60
C SER A 332 -50.67 10.57 38.36
N THR A 333 -50.62 9.32 37.88
CA THR A 333 -51.73 8.36 37.98
C THR A 333 -51.34 7.27 38.96
N ASN A 334 -52.19 7.11 39.96
CA ASN A 334 -52.06 6.32 41.17
C ASN A 334 -52.50 4.87 40.93
N THR A 335 -51.67 3.87 41.25
CA THR A 335 -52.04 2.44 41.29
C THR A 335 -52.36 2.00 42.72
N PRO A 336 -53.47 1.28 42.99
CA PRO A 336 -53.83 0.87 44.34
C PRO A 336 -53.11 -0.42 44.78
N ARG A 337 -52.86 -0.46 46.09
CA ARG A 337 -52.04 -1.42 46.85
C ARG A 337 -52.90 -2.60 47.33
N VAL A 338 -52.47 -3.84 47.09
CA VAL A 338 -53.09 -5.07 47.63
C VAL A 338 -52.59 -5.31 49.07
N PRO A 339 -53.47 -5.66 50.04
CA PRO A 339 -53.05 -5.96 51.40
C PRO A 339 -52.59 -7.41 51.58
N LYS A 340 -51.49 -7.59 52.33
CA LYS A 340 -50.97 -8.88 52.80
C LYS A 340 -51.87 -9.43 53.91
N ARG A 341 -52.34 -10.68 53.76
CA ARG A 341 -52.92 -11.49 54.83
C ARG A 341 -51.80 -12.05 55.74
N HIS A 342 -52.11 -12.14 57.03
CA HIS A 342 -51.31 -12.74 58.09
C HIS A 342 -51.96 -14.04 58.56
N MET A 343 -51.11 -15.00 58.97
CA MET A 343 -51.34 -16.21 59.79
C MET A 343 -52.23 -17.30 59.13
N VAL A 344 -51.91 -18.60 59.18
CA VAL A 344 -51.19 -19.43 60.17
C VAL A 344 -50.21 -20.37 59.46
#